data_AF-A0A8C5C615-F1
#
_entry.id   AF-A0A8C5C615-F1
#
_cell.length_a   1.000
_cell.length_b   1.000
_cell.length_c   1.000
_cell.angle_alpha   90.00
_cell.angle_beta   90.00
_cell.angle_gamma   90.00
#
_symmetry.space_group_name_H-M   'P 1'
#
loop_
_entity.id
_entity.type
_entity.pdbx_description
1 polymer ?
#
loop_
_entity_poly.entity_id
_entity_poly.type
_entity_poly.pdbx_seq_one_letter_code
_entity_poly.pdbx_strand_id
1 'polypeptide(L)'
;MPGFSDRDRGRDRDRGYGSGPPRFGGGGGGGRGGGGGGGGGKYGNPGERLRKKHWNLDELPKFEKNFYQAHPDVVRRPPQEVELYRRTKAVTVKGRDCPDPILKFNEASFPTYVMDVINKLNWTDPTPIQAQGWPLALSGKDMVGIAQTGSGKTLSYLLPSIVHINHQPFLERGDGPICLVLAPTRELAQQVQQVAAEYGRASRLKSTCIYGGAPKGPQIRDLERGVEICIATPGRLIDFLESGKTNLRRCTYLVLDEADRMLDMGFEPQIRKIVDQIRPDRQTLMWSATWPKEVRQLAEDFLKEYVQINVGALQLSANHNILQIVDVCNDGEKEDKLLRLLEEIMSEKENKTIIFVETKRRCDEITRRMRRDGWPAMGIHGDKSQQERDWVLNEFKFGKAPILIATDVASRGLVHHKESICFL
;
A
#
# COMPACT_ATOMS: atom_id res chain seq x y z
N MET A 1 -15.87 -19.55 -50.78
CA MET A 1 -15.36 -20.94 -50.75
C MET A 1 -15.73 -21.56 -49.41
N PRO A 2 -16.68 -22.51 -49.36
CA PRO A 2 -16.91 -23.34 -48.19
C PRO A 2 -16.22 -24.70 -48.37
N GLY A 3 -15.71 -25.26 -47.28
CA GLY A 3 -15.14 -26.60 -47.24
C GLY A 3 -15.35 -27.21 -45.86
N PHE A 4 -16.53 -27.78 -45.64
CA PHE A 4 -16.79 -28.77 -44.60
C PHE A 4 -16.56 -30.17 -45.18
N SER A 5 -15.89 -31.06 -44.43
CA SER A 5 -16.18 -32.49 -44.46
C SER A 5 -15.62 -33.18 -43.22
N ASP A 6 -16.54 -33.66 -42.39
CA ASP A 6 -16.34 -34.68 -41.38
C ASP A 6 -15.72 -35.97 -41.93
N ARG A 7 -15.03 -36.72 -41.06
CA ARG A 7 -15.22 -38.18 -40.95
C ARG A 7 -14.56 -38.77 -39.71
N ASP A 8 -15.41 -39.42 -38.93
CA ASP A 8 -15.18 -40.45 -37.94
C ASP A 8 -14.05 -41.45 -38.26
N ARG A 9 -13.40 -41.95 -37.19
CA ARG A 9 -13.38 -43.38 -36.85
C ARG A 9 -12.71 -43.61 -35.49
N GLY A 10 -13.47 -44.18 -34.56
CA GLY A 10 -12.98 -44.64 -33.26
C GLY A 10 -12.15 -45.92 -33.32
N ARG A 11 -11.53 -46.23 -32.18
CA ARG A 11 -11.39 -47.60 -31.68
C ARG A 11 -11.13 -47.60 -30.17
N ASP A 12 -12.06 -48.24 -29.47
CA ASP A 12 -11.96 -48.64 -28.08
C ASP A 12 -10.86 -49.69 -27.83
N ARG A 13 -10.50 -49.79 -26.53
CA ARG A 13 -10.36 -51.01 -25.70
C ARG A 13 -9.07 -51.16 -24.90
N ASP A 14 -9.28 -50.95 -23.59
CA ASP A 14 -9.08 -51.91 -22.50
C ASP A 14 -7.67 -52.20 -21.94
N ARG A 15 -7.58 -51.91 -20.64
CA ARG A 15 -7.15 -52.75 -19.51
C ARG A 15 -5.67 -53.15 -19.38
N GLY A 16 -5.13 -52.80 -18.21
CA GLY A 16 -3.98 -53.49 -17.61
C GLY A 16 -3.67 -52.98 -16.20
N TYR A 17 -4.34 -53.57 -15.21
CA TYR A 17 -3.98 -53.52 -13.78
C TYR A 17 -2.53 -54.00 -13.54
N GLY A 18 -1.82 -53.41 -12.58
CA GLY A 18 -0.48 -53.86 -12.19
C GLY A 18 0.01 -53.25 -10.87
N SER A 19 -0.58 -53.71 -9.78
CA SER A 19 -0.27 -53.37 -8.39
C SER A 19 0.84 -54.25 -7.79
N GLY A 20 1.80 -53.62 -7.10
CA GLY A 20 2.54 -54.15 -5.92
C GLY A 20 3.95 -54.73 -6.16
N PRO A 21 4.75 -54.98 -5.10
CA PRO A 21 4.70 -54.49 -3.71
C PRO A 21 6.07 -53.95 -3.17
N PRO A 22 6.11 -53.27 -1.99
CA PRO A 22 7.36 -52.88 -1.34
C PRO A 22 7.96 -54.02 -0.51
N ARG A 23 9.28 -54.21 -0.60
CA ARG A 23 10.02 -55.22 0.18
C ARG A 23 10.27 -54.75 1.61
N PHE A 24 9.76 -55.55 2.54
CA PHE A 24 10.15 -55.60 3.95
C PHE A 24 11.51 -56.31 4.12
N GLY A 25 12.31 -55.85 5.07
CA GLY A 25 13.53 -56.53 5.53
C GLY A 25 14.02 -55.89 6.82
N GLY A 26 13.58 -56.42 7.97
CA GLY A 26 13.98 -55.98 9.30
C GLY A 26 15.26 -56.64 9.80
N GLY A 27 15.88 -56.01 10.79
CA GLY A 27 16.97 -56.57 11.59
C GLY A 27 17.43 -55.55 12.64
N GLY A 28 17.15 -55.84 13.91
CA GLY A 28 17.25 -54.90 15.04
C GLY A 28 18.63 -54.71 15.66
N GLY A 29 18.64 -53.83 16.66
CA GLY A 29 19.77 -53.58 17.55
C GLY A 29 19.41 -52.41 18.48
N GLY A 30 19.13 -52.73 19.75
CA GLY A 30 18.65 -51.77 20.74
C GLY A 30 19.72 -50.84 21.30
N GLY A 31 19.27 -49.89 22.13
CA GLY A 31 20.14 -49.27 23.13
C GLY A 31 19.96 -47.76 23.32
N ARG A 32 19.48 -47.43 24.52
CA ARG A 32 19.77 -46.24 25.34
C ARG A 32 18.93 -45.00 25.08
N GLY A 33 18.13 -44.72 26.12
CA GLY A 33 17.42 -43.49 26.30
C GLY A 33 18.35 -42.29 26.49
N GLY A 34 17.77 -41.13 26.19
CA GLY A 34 18.30 -39.82 26.46
C GLY A 34 17.13 -38.86 26.30
N GLY A 35 16.42 -38.62 27.41
CA GLY A 35 15.42 -37.56 27.49
C GLY A 35 16.12 -36.22 27.31
N GLY A 36 16.05 -35.67 26.11
CA GLY A 36 16.44 -34.31 25.80
C GLY A 36 15.19 -33.55 25.39
N GLY A 37 14.58 -32.85 26.34
CA GLY A 37 13.56 -31.86 26.06
C GLY A 37 14.16 -30.77 25.18
N GLY A 38 13.96 -30.87 23.87
CA GLY A 38 14.27 -29.84 22.90
C GLY A 38 13.33 -28.67 23.14
N GLY A 39 13.77 -27.72 23.97
CA GLY A 39 13.08 -26.46 24.21
C GLY A 39 12.72 -25.80 22.89
N GLY A 40 11.44 -25.51 22.72
CA GLY A 40 10.94 -24.70 21.62
C GLY A 40 11.74 -23.41 21.56
N GLY A 41 12.49 -23.24 20.47
CA GLY A 41 13.21 -22.01 20.20
C GLY A 41 12.21 -20.86 20.23
N LYS A 42 12.32 -20.01 21.26
CA LYS A 42 11.64 -18.72 21.34
C LYS A 42 12.04 -17.96 20.08
N TYR A 43 11.14 -17.86 19.10
CA TYR A 43 11.36 -16.99 17.95
C TYR A 43 11.58 -15.59 18.51
N GLY A 44 12.81 -15.08 18.40
CA GLY A 44 13.16 -13.72 18.82
C GLY A 44 12.26 -12.70 18.14
N ASN A 45 12.04 -11.56 18.79
CA ASN A 45 11.14 -10.54 18.26
C ASN A 45 11.72 -10.01 16.93
N PRO A 46 10.98 -9.94 15.81
CA PRO A 46 11.52 -9.48 14.53
C PRO A 46 12.23 -8.12 14.69
N GLY A 47 13.47 -7.99 14.23
CA GLY A 47 14.25 -6.76 14.43
C GLY A 47 15.05 -6.70 15.74
N GLU A 48 15.11 -7.75 16.56
CA GLU A 48 15.90 -7.79 17.82
C GLU A 48 17.40 -7.60 17.59
N ARG A 49 17.91 -7.91 16.39
CA ARG A 49 19.33 -7.72 16.05
C ARG A 49 19.61 -6.35 15.43
N LEU A 50 18.58 -5.60 15.02
CA LEU A 50 18.76 -4.22 14.54
C LEU A 50 19.10 -3.31 15.71
N ARG A 51 20.34 -2.84 15.73
CA ARG A 51 20.77 -1.78 16.66
C ARG A 51 20.57 -0.43 16.01
N LYS A 52 20.11 0.54 16.79
CA LYS A 52 20.03 1.95 16.37
C LYS A 52 21.39 2.40 15.84
N LYS A 53 21.39 3.04 14.67
CA LYS A 53 22.62 3.56 14.08
C LYS A 53 22.97 4.90 14.69
N HIS A 54 24.25 5.08 15.00
CA HIS A 54 24.78 6.39 15.32
C HIS A 54 25.08 7.13 14.01
N TRP A 55 24.44 8.28 13.81
CA TRP A 55 24.62 9.08 12.61
C TRP A 55 25.51 10.28 12.91
N ASN A 56 26.71 10.30 12.32
CA ASN A 56 27.53 11.50 12.31
C ASN A 56 27.13 12.36 11.09
N LEU A 57 26.43 13.47 11.33
CA LEU A 57 25.93 14.33 10.26
C LEU A 57 27.05 14.94 9.40
N ASP A 58 28.22 15.17 9.98
CA ASP A 58 29.35 15.78 9.27
C ASP A 58 30.02 14.84 8.26
N GLU A 59 29.89 13.52 8.48
CA GLU A 59 30.41 12.47 7.58
C GLU A 59 29.40 12.05 6.51
N LEU A 60 28.13 12.46 6.65
CA LEU A 60 27.10 12.06 5.71
C LEU A 60 27.20 12.85 4.41
N PRO A 61 26.99 12.21 3.25
CA PRO A 61 26.83 12.92 1.99
C PRO A 61 25.72 13.95 2.14
N LYS A 62 26.05 15.21 1.84
CA LYS A 62 25.06 16.29 1.75
C LYS A 62 24.13 16.01 0.58
N PHE A 63 22.86 16.34 0.76
CA PHE A 63 21.88 16.24 -0.30
C PHE A 63 21.01 17.49 -0.30
N GLU A 64 20.57 17.87 -1.50
CA GLU A 64 19.60 18.94 -1.68
C GLU A 64 18.21 18.45 -1.26
N LYS A 65 17.43 19.32 -0.62
CA LYS A 65 16.08 19.02 -0.13
C LYS A 65 15.00 19.88 -0.77
N ASN A 66 15.33 21.14 -1.02
CA ASN A 66 14.38 22.14 -1.50
C ASN A 66 14.61 22.36 -2.99
N PHE A 67 13.74 21.75 -3.79
CA PHE A 67 13.76 21.86 -5.25
C PHE A 67 12.62 22.75 -5.74
N TYR A 68 11.80 23.27 -4.82
CA TYR A 68 10.60 23.98 -5.19
C TYR A 68 10.95 25.39 -5.69
N GLN A 69 10.71 25.60 -6.98
CA GLN A 69 10.73 26.91 -7.60
C GLN A 69 9.31 27.32 -7.93
N ALA A 70 8.77 28.25 -7.14
CA ALA A 70 7.41 28.73 -7.31
C ALA A 70 7.23 29.36 -8.70
N HIS A 71 6.20 28.90 -9.42
CA HIS A 71 5.85 29.48 -10.71
C HIS A 71 5.49 30.97 -10.56
N PRO A 72 5.85 31.87 -11.50
CA PRO A 72 5.56 33.30 -11.40
C PRO A 72 4.09 33.62 -11.13
N ASP A 73 3.16 32.79 -11.61
CA ASP A 73 1.73 32.97 -11.36
C ASP A 73 1.32 32.61 -9.93
N VAL A 74 2.02 31.65 -9.30
CA VAL A 74 1.82 31.33 -7.88
C VAL A 74 2.37 32.47 -7.03
N VAL A 75 3.56 32.99 -7.34
CA VAL A 75 4.21 34.08 -6.60
C VAL A 75 3.42 35.38 -6.68
N ARG A 76 2.83 35.69 -7.84
CA ARG A 76 2.04 36.91 -8.05
C ARG A 76 0.60 36.77 -7.54
N ARG A 77 0.19 35.60 -7.07
CA ARG A 77 -1.19 35.36 -6.64
C ARG A 77 -1.50 36.17 -5.38
N PRO A 78 -2.57 36.99 -5.38
CA PRO A 78 -2.96 37.73 -4.20
C PRO A 78 -3.29 36.80 -3.02
N PRO A 79 -2.91 37.14 -1.78
CA PRO A 79 -3.24 36.31 -0.61
C PRO A 79 -4.74 36.04 -0.44
N GLN A 80 -5.60 36.97 -0.88
CA GLN A 80 -7.05 36.76 -0.82
C GLN A 80 -7.51 35.63 -1.75
N GLU A 81 -6.87 35.46 -2.91
CA GLU A 81 -7.19 34.39 -3.86
C GLU A 81 -6.70 33.03 -3.36
N VAL A 82 -5.52 32.99 -2.74
CA VAL A 82 -5.02 31.79 -2.06
C VAL A 82 -5.98 31.34 -0.96
N GLU A 83 -6.41 32.27 -0.11
CA GLU A 83 -7.34 31.98 0.99
C GLU A 83 -8.72 31.57 0.46
N LEU A 84 -9.20 32.23 -0.61
CA LEU A 84 -10.44 31.86 -1.29
C LEU A 84 -10.37 30.43 -1.83
N TYR A 85 -9.26 30.05 -2.48
CA TYR A 85 -9.07 28.69 -2.97
C TYR A 85 -9.08 27.68 -1.82
N ARG A 86 -8.28 27.93 -0.76
CA ARG A 86 -8.22 27.07 0.42
C ARG A 86 -9.59 26.88 1.05
N ARG A 87 -10.35 27.97 1.25
CA ARG A 87 -11.72 27.91 1.75
C ARG A 87 -12.65 27.10 0.83
N THR A 88 -12.62 27.37 -0.47
CA THR A 88 -13.50 26.73 -1.45
C THR A 88 -13.22 25.23 -1.59
N LYS A 89 -11.95 24.83 -1.48
CA LYS A 89 -11.52 23.43 -1.56
C LYS A 89 -11.40 22.75 -0.19
N ALA A 90 -11.88 23.41 0.87
CA ALA A 90 -11.80 22.95 2.26
C ALA A 90 -10.38 22.52 2.69
N VAL A 91 -9.36 23.27 2.26
CA VAL A 91 -7.96 23.08 2.63
C VAL A 91 -7.66 23.88 3.88
N THR A 92 -7.21 23.21 4.93
CA THR A 92 -6.68 23.83 6.16
C THR A 92 -5.19 23.54 6.26
N VAL A 93 -4.40 24.56 6.59
CA VAL A 93 -2.95 24.44 6.77
C VAL A 93 -2.59 24.78 8.22
N LYS A 94 -1.72 23.97 8.83
CA LYS A 94 -1.12 24.21 10.14
C LYS A 94 0.40 24.05 10.04
N GLY A 95 1.14 24.97 10.64
CA GLY A 95 2.61 25.04 10.53
C GLY A 95 3.07 26.37 9.95
N ARG A 96 4.38 26.55 9.82
CA ARG A 96 4.99 27.80 9.33
C ARG A 96 5.54 27.63 7.90
N ASP A 97 5.52 28.73 7.14
CA ASP A 97 6.00 28.86 5.75
C ASP A 97 5.57 27.70 4.85
N CYS A 98 4.27 27.40 4.85
CA CYS A 98 3.69 26.51 3.86
C CYS A 98 3.63 27.23 2.50
N PRO A 99 4.18 26.66 1.42
CA PRO A 99 4.06 27.23 0.09
C PRO A 99 2.59 27.39 -0.35
N ASP A 100 2.34 28.34 -1.24
CA ASP A 100 0.99 28.55 -1.79
C ASP A 100 0.57 27.43 -2.74
N PRO A 101 -0.74 27.13 -2.81
CA PRO A 101 -1.24 26.02 -3.62
C PRO A 101 -1.08 26.28 -5.11
N ILE A 102 -0.80 25.20 -5.83
CA ILE A 102 -0.74 25.14 -7.30
C ILE A 102 -2.14 24.87 -7.83
N LEU A 103 -2.68 25.76 -8.65
CA LEU A 103 -4.06 25.65 -9.15
C LEU A 103 -4.15 24.88 -10.47
N LYS A 104 -3.07 24.89 -11.25
CA LYS A 104 -2.97 24.28 -12.58
C LYS A 104 -1.69 23.44 -12.68
N PHE A 105 -1.69 22.39 -13.50
CA PHE A 105 -0.52 21.51 -13.62
C PHE A 105 0.74 22.22 -14.13
N ASN A 106 0.61 23.22 -15.00
CA ASN A 106 1.73 24.02 -15.49
C ASN A 106 2.37 24.89 -14.39
N GLU A 107 1.63 25.24 -13.34
CA GLU A 107 2.15 25.96 -12.17
C GLU A 107 2.97 25.05 -11.24
N ALA A 108 2.93 23.73 -11.43
CA ALA A 108 3.64 22.79 -10.56
C ALA A 108 5.15 22.84 -10.71
N SER A 109 5.65 23.50 -11.77
CA SER A 109 7.08 23.56 -12.12
C SER A 109 7.75 22.18 -12.15
N PHE A 110 6.98 21.13 -12.42
CA PHE A 110 7.52 19.79 -12.53
C PHE A 110 8.40 19.67 -13.79
N PRO A 111 9.48 18.87 -13.73
CA PRO A 111 10.27 18.57 -14.92
C PRO A 111 9.43 17.94 -16.03
N THR A 112 9.86 18.13 -17.28
CA THR A 112 9.13 17.67 -18.49
C THR A 112 8.79 16.19 -18.43
N TYR A 113 9.69 15.35 -17.95
CA TYR A 113 9.46 13.91 -17.81
C TYR A 113 8.34 13.55 -16.82
N VAL A 114 8.01 14.40 -15.84
CA VAL A 114 6.85 14.22 -14.95
C VAL A 114 5.60 14.78 -15.62
N MET A 115 5.70 15.95 -16.24
CA MET A 115 4.60 16.60 -16.95
C MET A 115 4.07 15.75 -18.11
N ASP A 116 4.94 15.05 -18.83
CA ASP A 116 4.56 14.10 -19.88
C ASP A 116 3.68 12.98 -19.34
N VAL A 117 3.92 12.54 -18.11
CA VAL A 117 3.09 11.50 -17.48
C VAL A 117 1.75 12.08 -17.04
N ILE A 118 1.75 13.27 -16.44
CA ILE A 118 0.52 13.99 -16.08
C ILE A 118 -0.36 14.21 -17.31
N ASN A 119 0.22 14.67 -18.42
CA ASN A 119 -0.50 14.94 -19.66
C ASN A 119 -1.11 13.66 -20.26
N LYS A 120 -0.43 12.52 -20.16
CA LYS A 120 -0.97 11.22 -20.63
C LYS A 120 -2.21 10.75 -19.86
N LEU A 121 -2.40 11.21 -18.63
CA LEU A 121 -3.57 10.85 -17.82
C LEU A 121 -4.82 11.65 -18.19
N ASN A 122 -4.68 12.67 -19.05
CA ASN A 122 -5.75 13.58 -19.46
C ASN A 122 -6.50 14.21 -18.27
N TRP A 123 -5.77 14.54 -17.20
CA TRP A 123 -6.34 15.25 -16.06
C TRP A 123 -6.40 16.74 -16.32
N THR A 124 -7.49 17.38 -15.90
CA THR A 124 -7.70 18.81 -16.13
C THR A 124 -6.97 19.67 -15.11
N ASP A 125 -7.07 19.30 -13.83
CA ASP A 125 -6.53 20.06 -12.71
C ASP A 125 -6.01 19.13 -11.59
N PRO A 126 -5.04 19.58 -10.78
CA PRO A 126 -4.64 18.86 -9.58
C PRO A 126 -5.79 18.77 -8.56
N THR A 127 -5.89 17.64 -7.87
CA THR A 127 -6.78 17.52 -6.71
C THR A 127 -6.33 18.47 -5.59
N PRO A 128 -7.20 18.88 -4.65
CA PRO A 128 -6.81 19.84 -3.61
C PRO A 128 -5.61 19.39 -2.74
N ILE A 129 -5.50 18.08 -2.49
CA ILE A 129 -4.38 17.52 -1.73
C ILE A 129 -3.07 17.52 -2.54
N GLN A 130 -3.15 17.42 -3.86
CA GLN A 130 -1.99 17.56 -4.76
C GLN A 130 -1.59 19.03 -4.91
N ALA A 131 -2.56 19.91 -5.13
CA ALA A 131 -2.38 21.36 -5.27
C ALA A 131 -1.59 21.97 -4.10
N GLN A 132 -1.95 21.60 -2.86
CA GLN A 132 -1.25 22.07 -1.66
C GLN A 132 -0.07 21.18 -1.25
N GLY A 133 -0.13 19.87 -1.56
CA GLY A 133 0.87 18.89 -1.13
C GLY A 133 2.14 18.87 -1.97
N TRP A 134 2.07 19.02 -3.30
CA TRP A 134 3.25 19.05 -4.16
C TRP A 134 4.24 20.18 -3.85
N PRO A 135 3.84 21.45 -3.73
CA PRO A 135 4.80 22.51 -3.48
C PRO A 135 5.43 22.36 -2.09
N LEU A 136 4.65 21.87 -1.11
CA LEU A 136 5.15 21.56 0.22
C LEU A 136 6.15 20.38 0.21
N ALA A 137 5.84 19.28 -0.46
CA ALA A 137 6.74 18.14 -0.58
C ALA A 137 8.03 18.50 -1.34
N LEU A 138 7.93 19.26 -2.43
CA LEU A 138 9.09 19.73 -3.20
C LEU A 138 9.96 20.74 -2.43
N SER A 139 9.39 21.43 -1.44
CA SER A 139 10.15 22.36 -0.59
C SER A 139 11.09 21.66 0.41
N GLY A 140 11.01 20.33 0.52
CA GLY A 140 11.86 19.53 1.40
C GLY A 140 11.45 19.54 2.87
N LYS A 141 10.30 20.15 3.21
CA LYS A 141 9.75 20.15 4.56
C LYS A 141 9.10 18.82 4.90
N ASP A 142 9.18 18.42 6.17
CA ASP A 142 8.39 17.32 6.68
C ASP A 142 6.91 17.70 6.66
N MET A 143 6.03 16.73 6.42
CA MET A 143 4.61 17.04 6.32
C MET A 143 3.68 15.91 6.72
N VAL A 144 2.46 16.30 7.10
CA VAL A 144 1.31 15.42 7.30
C VAL A 144 0.21 15.84 6.33
N GLY A 145 -0.18 14.96 5.41
CA GLY A 145 -1.23 15.17 4.43
C GLY A 145 -2.48 14.35 4.72
N ILE A 146 -3.57 15.03 5.09
CA ILE A 146 -4.85 14.40 5.43
C ILE A 146 -5.87 14.72 4.35
N ALA A 147 -6.41 13.69 3.72
CA ALA A 147 -7.48 13.83 2.74
C ALA A 147 -8.21 12.50 2.58
N GLN A 148 -9.49 12.55 2.20
CA GLN A 148 -10.33 11.36 2.02
C GLN A 148 -9.73 10.31 1.06
N THR A 149 -10.21 9.07 1.15
CA THR A 149 -9.83 8.01 0.20
C THR A 149 -10.24 8.39 -1.23
N GLY A 150 -9.41 8.02 -2.22
CA GLY A 150 -9.64 8.37 -3.62
C GLY A 150 -9.29 9.83 -3.98
N SER A 151 -8.76 10.63 -3.05
CA SER A 151 -8.41 12.04 -3.32
C SER A 151 -7.08 12.25 -4.04
N GLY A 152 -6.38 11.19 -4.49
CA GLY A 152 -5.11 11.32 -5.20
C GLY A 152 -3.83 11.42 -4.35
N LYS A 153 -3.88 11.07 -3.05
CA LYS A 153 -2.73 11.11 -2.11
C LYS A 153 -1.47 10.40 -2.63
N THR A 154 -1.65 9.26 -3.30
CA THR A 154 -0.52 8.46 -3.82
C THR A 154 0.40 9.26 -4.73
N LEU A 155 -0.16 10.06 -5.63
CA LEU A 155 0.66 10.91 -6.51
C LEU A 155 1.10 12.21 -5.85
N SER A 156 0.46 12.61 -4.74
CA SER A 156 0.95 13.72 -3.93
C SER A 156 2.33 13.46 -3.35
N TYR A 157 2.68 12.20 -3.04
CA TYR A 157 4.01 11.84 -2.57
C TYR A 157 4.90 11.19 -3.63
N LEU A 158 4.36 10.44 -4.59
CA LEU A 158 5.20 9.78 -5.60
C LEU A 158 5.83 10.78 -6.58
N LEU A 159 5.08 11.75 -7.10
CA LEU A 159 5.64 12.68 -8.11
C LEU A 159 6.77 13.55 -7.53
N PRO A 160 6.64 14.16 -6.33
CA PRO A 160 7.77 14.83 -5.70
C PRO A 160 8.94 13.89 -5.39
N SER A 161 8.69 12.61 -5.05
CA SER A 161 9.78 11.65 -4.82
C SER A 161 10.62 11.40 -6.08
N ILE A 162 10.02 11.42 -7.27
CA ILE A 162 10.74 11.27 -8.55
C ILE A 162 11.67 12.48 -8.76
N VAL A 163 11.16 13.69 -8.52
CA VAL A 163 11.98 14.92 -8.60
C VAL A 163 13.11 14.88 -7.58
N HIS A 164 12.80 14.48 -6.34
CA HIS A 164 13.77 14.32 -5.27
C HIS A 164 14.91 13.39 -5.67
N ILE A 165 14.59 12.20 -6.19
CA ILE A 165 15.57 11.20 -6.61
C ILE A 165 16.47 11.71 -7.74
N ASN A 166 15.90 12.40 -8.73
CA ASN A 166 16.66 12.86 -9.90
C ASN A 166 17.66 13.98 -9.58
N HIS A 167 17.55 14.63 -8.41
CA HIS A 167 18.53 15.59 -7.92
C HIS A 167 19.56 14.96 -6.96
N GLN A 168 19.52 13.64 -6.78
CA GLN A 168 20.54 12.90 -6.03
C GLN A 168 21.57 12.29 -6.99
N PRO A 169 22.81 12.02 -6.51
CA PRO A 169 23.75 11.18 -7.24
C PRO A 169 23.11 9.83 -7.60
N PHE A 170 23.46 9.27 -8.75
CA PHE A 170 23.00 7.94 -9.13
C PHE A 170 23.37 6.90 -8.07
N LEU A 171 22.58 5.81 -8.02
CA LEU A 171 22.86 4.71 -7.11
C LEU A 171 24.14 3.98 -7.52
N GLU A 172 25.00 3.72 -6.53
CA GLU A 172 26.15 2.85 -6.70
C GLU A 172 25.83 1.42 -6.28
N ARG A 173 26.71 0.48 -6.63
CA ARG A 173 26.52 -0.92 -6.25
C ARG A 173 26.59 -1.06 -4.72
N GLY A 174 25.55 -1.63 -4.12
CA GLY A 174 25.42 -1.79 -2.67
C GLY A 174 24.70 -0.63 -1.97
N ASP A 175 24.28 0.39 -2.72
CA ASP A 175 23.38 1.41 -2.22
C ASP A 175 21.98 0.85 -1.96
N GLY A 176 21.36 1.40 -0.91
CA GLY A 176 19.95 1.21 -0.63
C GLY A 176 19.06 2.23 -1.36
N PRO A 177 17.73 2.14 -1.19
CA PRO A 177 16.80 3.07 -1.82
C PRO A 177 16.95 4.50 -1.30
N ILE A 178 16.62 5.46 -2.18
CA ILE A 178 16.55 6.89 -1.85
C ILE A 178 15.17 7.24 -1.28
N CYS A 179 14.11 6.69 -1.91
CA CYS A 179 12.73 6.82 -1.48
C CYS A 179 12.25 5.51 -0.86
N LEU A 180 11.73 5.57 0.37
CA LEU A 180 11.09 4.46 1.04
C LEU A 180 9.64 4.81 1.34
N VAL A 181 8.70 3.99 0.86
CA VAL A 181 7.28 4.08 1.19
C VAL A 181 6.91 2.89 2.06
N LEU A 182 6.40 3.14 3.27
CA LEU A 182 5.88 2.11 4.16
C LEU A 182 4.35 2.08 4.08
N ALA A 183 3.80 0.88 3.92
CA ALA A 183 2.36 0.63 3.87
C ALA A 183 1.97 -0.52 4.83
N PRO A 184 0.75 -0.51 5.39
CA PRO A 184 0.33 -1.48 6.41
C PRO A 184 0.00 -2.87 5.84
N THR A 185 -0.43 -2.94 4.59
CA THR A 185 -0.85 -4.19 3.94
C THR A 185 0.00 -4.49 2.71
N ARG A 186 0.10 -5.78 2.37
CA ARG A 186 0.93 -6.25 1.25
C ARG A 186 0.34 -5.79 -0.08
N GLU A 187 -0.97 -5.79 -0.15
CA GLU A 187 -1.76 -5.43 -1.32
C GLU A 187 -1.65 -3.94 -1.62
N LEU A 188 -1.76 -3.08 -0.59
CA LEU A 188 -1.54 -1.65 -0.76
C LEU A 188 -0.09 -1.37 -1.21
N ALA A 189 0.90 -2.06 -0.64
CA ALA A 189 2.29 -1.93 -1.06
C ALA A 189 2.48 -2.29 -2.55
N GLN A 190 1.86 -3.39 -3.02
CA GLN A 190 1.88 -3.78 -4.43
C GLN A 190 1.19 -2.73 -5.33
N GLN A 191 0.05 -2.20 -4.91
CA GLN A 191 -0.68 -1.17 -5.66
C GLN A 191 0.14 0.12 -5.80
N VAL A 192 0.75 0.60 -4.72
CA VAL A 192 1.62 1.78 -4.76
C VAL A 192 2.85 1.51 -5.62
N GLN A 193 3.42 0.30 -5.58
CA GLN A 193 4.53 -0.06 -6.47
C GLN A 193 4.14 -0.07 -7.94
N GLN A 194 2.93 -0.55 -8.28
CA GLN A 194 2.43 -0.53 -9.66
C GLN A 194 2.34 0.90 -10.17
N VAL A 195 1.76 1.81 -9.36
CA VAL A 195 1.73 3.24 -9.64
C VAL A 195 3.18 3.75 -9.80
N ALA A 196 4.05 3.56 -8.80
CA ALA A 196 5.44 4.01 -8.88
C ALA A 196 6.20 3.48 -10.12
N ALA A 197 5.94 2.25 -10.57
CA ALA A 197 6.52 1.68 -11.78
C ALA A 197 5.98 2.33 -13.06
N GLU A 198 4.70 2.68 -13.10
CA GLU A 198 4.09 3.40 -14.22
C GLU A 198 4.72 4.80 -14.39
N TYR A 199 4.80 5.57 -13.31
CA TYR A 199 5.30 6.95 -13.35
C TYR A 199 6.84 7.03 -13.34
N GLY A 200 7.52 6.06 -12.72
CA GLY A 200 8.99 6.00 -12.65
C GLY A 200 9.68 5.64 -13.97
N ARG A 201 9.00 4.91 -14.88
CA ARG A 201 9.54 4.52 -16.19
C ARG A 201 9.93 5.72 -17.05
N ALA A 202 9.15 6.80 -17.01
CA ALA A 202 9.46 8.03 -17.74
C ALA A 202 10.78 8.67 -17.28
N SER A 203 11.19 8.40 -16.04
CA SER A 203 12.41 8.92 -15.41
C SER A 203 13.52 7.89 -15.28
N ARG A 204 13.39 6.70 -15.92
CA ARG A 204 14.34 5.58 -15.80
C ARG A 204 14.58 5.10 -14.35
N LEU A 205 13.62 5.34 -13.45
CA LEU A 205 13.71 4.91 -12.06
C LEU A 205 13.19 3.48 -11.90
N LYS A 206 13.88 2.70 -11.08
CA LYS A 206 13.50 1.33 -10.71
C LYS A 206 12.77 1.36 -9.38
N SER A 207 11.68 0.59 -9.30
CA SER A 207 10.94 0.37 -8.05
C SER A 207 10.78 -1.12 -7.77
N THR A 208 10.71 -1.48 -6.48
CA THR A 208 10.36 -2.85 -6.05
C THR A 208 9.41 -2.82 -4.85
N CYS A 209 8.73 -3.94 -4.61
CA CYS A 209 7.81 -4.12 -3.50
C CYS A 209 8.32 -5.22 -2.56
N ILE A 210 8.53 -4.86 -1.29
CA ILE A 210 9.10 -5.72 -0.26
C ILE A 210 8.02 -6.10 0.76
N TYR A 211 7.58 -7.35 0.73
CA TYR A 211 6.48 -7.79 1.58
C TYR A 211 6.49 -9.28 1.91
N GLY A 212 5.90 -9.62 3.06
CA GLY A 212 5.81 -10.99 3.59
C GLY A 212 4.96 -11.93 2.73
N GLY A 213 5.07 -13.24 2.94
CA GLY A 213 4.23 -14.24 2.25
C GLY A 213 4.60 -14.56 0.80
N ALA A 214 5.39 -13.71 0.13
CA ALA A 214 6.01 -14.01 -1.17
C ALA A 214 7.46 -14.50 -1.00
N PRO A 215 8.01 -15.26 -1.98
CA PRO A 215 9.39 -15.72 -1.97
C PRO A 215 10.40 -14.57 -1.82
N LYS A 216 11.42 -14.77 -0.98
CA LYS A 216 12.47 -13.76 -0.72
C LYS A 216 13.38 -13.52 -1.92
N GLY A 217 13.69 -14.56 -2.69
CA GLY A 217 14.70 -14.53 -3.76
C GLY A 217 14.51 -13.41 -4.79
N PRO A 218 13.32 -13.27 -5.42
CA PRO A 218 13.04 -12.17 -6.35
C PRO A 218 13.23 -10.78 -5.72
N GLN A 219 12.69 -10.57 -4.52
CA GLN A 219 12.80 -9.29 -3.80
C GLN A 219 14.26 -8.94 -3.47
N ILE A 220 15.06 -9.93 -3.05
CA ILE A 220 16.50 -9.74 -2.79
C ILE A 220 17.24 -9.35 -4.08
N ARG A 221 16.96 -10.04 -5.19
CA ARG A 221 17.60 -9.72 -6.48
C ARG A 221 17.28 -8.30 -6.95
N ASP A 222 16.05 -7.84 -6.73
CA ASP A 222 15.68 -6.46 -7.08
C ASP A 222 16.47 -5.45 -6.24
N LEU A 223 16.58 -5.67 -4.92
CA LEU A 223 17.37 -4.83 -4.02
C LEU A 223 18.86 -4.83 -4.39
N GLU A 224 19.44 -5.99 -4.69
CA GLU A 224 20.85 -6.12 -5.07
C GLU A 224 21.17 -5.46 -6.43
N ARG A 225 20.20 -5.40 -7.34
CA ARG A 225 20.30 -4.65 -8.61
C ARG A 225 20.22 -3.13 -8.43
N GLY A 226 19.88 -2.67 -7.22
CA GLY A 226 19.67 -1.27 -6.90
C GLY A 226 18.30 -0.79 -7.38
N VAL A 227 17.54 -0.17 -6.48
CA VAL A 227 16.24 0.44 -6.75
C VAL A 227 16.19 1.80 -6.07
N GLU A 228 15.73 2.82 -6.77
CA GLU A 228 15.62 4.17 -6.22
C GLU A 228 14.40 4.29 -5.31
N ILE A 229 13.31 3.57 -5.62
CA ILE A 229 12.04 3.56 -4.88
C ILE A 229 11.77 2.16 -4.30
N CYS A 230 11.69 2.07 -2.97
CA CYS A 230 11.29 0.84 -2.29
C CYS A 230 9.93 1.06 -1.63
N ILE A 231 8.94 0.22 -1.95
CA ILE A 231 7.66 0.18 -1.26
C ILE A 231 7.65 -1.07 -0.39
N ALA A 232 7.32 -0.97 0.90
CA ALA A 232 7.48 -2.11 1.80
C ALA A 232 6.40 -2.22 2.88
N THR A 233 6.12 -3.46 3.27
CA THR A 233 5.48 -3.75 4.56
C THR A 233 6.56 -3.93 5.64
N PRO A 234 6.37 -3.40 6.87
CA PRO A 234 7.45 -3.30 7.86
C PRO A 234 8.18 -4.61 8.17
N GLY A 235 7.43 -5.70 8.43
CA GLY A 235 8.00 -6.97 8.86
C GLY A 235 9.03 -7.57 7.89
N ARG A 236 8.76 -7.55 6.57
CA ARG A 236 9.72 -8.08 5.58
C ARG A 236 10.92 -7.14 5.38
N LEU A 237 10.71 -5.84 5.48
CA LEU A 237 11.81 -4.88 5.39
C LEU A 237 12.78 -5.06 6.55
N ILE A 238 12.28 -5.23 7.77
CA ILE A 238 13.09 -5.49 8.97
C ILE A 238 13.97 -6.73 8.78
N ASP A 239 13.39 -7.84 8.31
CA ASP A 239 14.09 -9.09 7.99
C ASP A 239 15.25 -8.86 6.99
N PHE A 240 15.03 -8.06 5.96
CA PHE A 240 16.07 -7.72 4.97
C PHE A 240 17.12 -6.74 5.47
N LEU A 241 16.76 -5.82 6.37
CA LEU A 241 17.73 -4.96 7.06
C LEU A 241 18.60 -5.77 8.01
N GLU A 242 18.02 -6.70 8.78
CA GLU A 242 18.73 -7.58 9.71
C GLU A 242 19.73 -8.50 9.01
N SER A 243 19.31 -9.06 7.88
CA SER A 243 20.13 -9.98 7.09
C SER A 243 21.06 -9.28 6.09
N GLY A 244 21.13 -7.94 6.12
CA GLY A 244 22.03 -7.14 5.29
C GLY A 244 21.72 -7.21 3.78
N LYS A 245 20.49 -7.55 3.40
CA LYS A 245 20.05 -7.62 1.99
C LYS A 245 19.75 -6.25 1.40
N THR A 246 19.49 -5.26 2.26
CA THR A 246 19.45 -3.85 1.90
C THR A 246 19.91 -2.99 3.08
N ASN A 247 19.97 -1.69 2.89
CA ASN A 247 20.29 -0.70 3.91
C ASN A 247 19.51 0.59 3.62
N LEU A 248 19.43 1.50 4.59
CA LEU A 248 18.74 2.79 4.41
C LEU A 248 19.70 3.99 4.50
N ARG A 249 20.98 3.80 4.14
CA ARG A 249 21.99 4.88 4.20
C ARG A 249 21.71 6.01 3.21
N ARG A 250 21.19 5.66 2.04
CA ARG A 250 20.78 6.61 0.98
C ARG A 250 19.35 7.11 1.14
N CYS A 251 18.59 6.61 2.11
CA CYS A 251 17.18 6.97 2.26
C CYS A 251 17.06 8.39 2.81
N THR A 252 16.56 9.29 1.96
CA THR A 252 16.42 10.72 2.24
C THR A 252 14.97 11.19 2.11
N TYR A 253 14.09 10.36 1.55
CA TYR A 253 12.67 10.62 1.37
C TYR A 253 11.86 9.45 1.93
N LEU A 254 11.24 9.63 3.09
CA LEU A 254 10.46 8.61 3.78
C LEU A 254 8.97 8.96 3.70
N VAL A 255 8.17 8.00 3.27
CA VAL A 255 6.71 8.11 3.24
C VAL A 255 6.10 7.07 4.17
N LEU A 256 5.21 7.48 5.07
CA LEU A 256 4.28 6.60 5.76
C LEU A 256 2.90 6.78 5.12
N ASP A 257 2.44 5.78 4.36
CA ASP A 257 1.08 5.75 3.82
C ASP A 257 0.15 5.02 4.80
N GLU A 258 -1.11 5.46 4.90
CA GLU A 258 -2.02 5.06 5.98
C GLU A 258 -1.38 5.25 7.37
N ALA A 259 -0.78 6.42 7.59
CA ALA A 259 0.09 6.68 8.72
C ALA A 259 -0.56 6.52 10.11
N ASP A 260 -1.88 6.73 10.23
CA ASP A 260 -2.62 6.45 11.47
C ASP A 260 -2.62 4.98 11.85
N ARG A 261 -2.68 4.08 10.85
CA ARG A 261 -2.55 2.64 11.07
C ARG A 261 -1.10 2.25 11.31
N MET A 262 -0.16 2.85 10.61
CA MET A 262 1.27 2.56 10.80
C MET A 262 1.79 2.99 12.18
N LEU A 263 1.11 3.96 12.81
CA LEU A 263 1.41 4.47 14.14
C LEU A 263 0.46 3.89 15.21
N ASP A 264 -0.37 2.91 14.88
CA ASP A 264 -1.11 2.15 15.88
C ASP A 264 -0.16 1.31 16.77
N MET A 265 -0.67 0.85 17.92
CA MET A 265 0.14 0.09 18.89
C MET A 265 0.73 -1.22 18.31
N GLY A 266 0.24 -1.73 17.18
CA GLY A 266 0.73 -2.94 16.53
C GLY A 266 1.90 -2.71 15.57
N PHE A 267 1.89 -1.59 14.85
CA PHE A 267 2.91 -1.26 13.85
C PHE A 267 4.01 -0.32 14.35
N GLU A 268 3.71 0.55 15.32
CA GLU A 268 4.64 1.58 15.81
C GLU A 268 6.04 1.01 16.17
N PRO A 269 6.17 -0.11 16.90
CA PRO A 269 7.49 -0.62 17.25
C PRO A 269 8.29 -1.06 16.03
N GLN A 270 7.63 -1.54 14.98
CA GLN A 270 8.25 -1.92 13.72
C GLN A 270 8.69 -0.69 12.94
N ILE A 271 7.85 0.36 12.91
CA ILE A 271 8.19 1.65 12.29
C ILE A 271 9.41 2.26 12.96
N ARG A 272 9.44 2.31 14.29
CA ARG A 272 10.58 2.85 15.05
C ARG A 272 11.88 2.13 14.72
N LYS A 273 11.86 0.79 14.68
CA LYS A 273 13.04 -0.01 14.28
C LYS A 273 13.54 0.33 12.87
N ILE A 274 12.64 0.59 11.92
CA ILE A 274 13.02 0.96 10.55
C ILE A 274 13.57 2.39 10.52
N VAL A 275 12.88 3.33 11.15
CA VAL A 275 13.24 4.76 11.12
C VAL A 275 14.56 5.02 11.85
N ASP A 276 14.87 4.28 12.93
CA ASP A 276 16.16 4.32 13.61
C ASP A 276 17.35 3.86 12.71
N GLN A 277 17.07 3.24 11.56
CA GLN A 277 18.06 2.87 10.53
C GLN A 277 18.20 3.92 9.42
N ILE A 278 17.47 5.04 9.50
CA ILE A 278 17.50 6.13 8.50
C ILE A 278 18.17 7.35 9.13
N ARG A 279 18.91 8.11 8.30
CA ARG A 279 19.51 9.37 8.72
C ARG A 279 18.46 10.36 9.26
N PRO A 280 18.76 11.15 10.31
CA PRO A 280 17.79 12.00 10.98
C PRO A 280 17.44 13.26 10.17
N ASP A 281 18.27 13.62 9.21
CA ASP A 281 18.05 14.70 8.26
C ASP A 281 17.31 14.24 7.00
N ARG A 282 16.65 13.08 6.98
CA ARG A 282 15.69 12.73 5.90
C ARG A 282 14.51 13.73 5.86
N GLN A 283 13.77 13.74 4.76
CA GLN A 283 12.42 14.30 4.70
C GLN A 283 11.40 13.19 5.04
N THR A 284 10.43 13.48 5.91
CA THR A 284 9.38 12.55 6.33
C THR A 284 8.00 13.08 5.94
N LEU A 285 7.24 12.28 5.21
CA LEU A 285 5.88 12.60 4.77
C LEU A 285 4.91 11.53 5.26
N MET A 286 3.89 11.95 6.00
CA MET A 286 2.84 11.06 6.49
C MET A 286 1.52 11.36 5.78
N TRP A 287 0.83 10.32 5.30
CA TRP A 287 -0.42 10.46 4.59
C TRP A 287 -1.49 9.55 5.19
N SER A 288 -2.69 10.08 5.39
CA SER A 288 -3.84 9.28 5.81
C SER A 288 -5.16 9.94 5.44
N ALA A 289 -6.24 9.16 5.47
CA ALA A 289 -7.60 9.69 5.48
C ALA A 289 -8.05 10.17 6.86
N THR A 290 -7.45 9.64 7.93
CA THR A 290 -7.84 9.88 9.32
C THR A 290 -6.63 10.27 10.14
N TRP A 291 -6.78 11.24 11.05
CA TRP A 291 -5.68 11.73 11.86
C TRP A 291 -6.10 12.03 13.30
N PRO A 292 -6.38 10.98 14.09
CA PRO A 292 -6.89 11.11 15.45
C PRO A 292 -5.82 11.66 16.40
N LYS A 293 -6.20 12.09 17.61
CA LYS A 293 -5.30 12.81 18.53
C LYS A 293 -4.16 11.94 19.04
N GLU A 294 -4.43 10.65 19.25
CA GLU A 294 -3.50 9.68 19.80
C GLU A 294 -2.31 9.46 18.84
N VAL A 295 -2.61 9.40 17.54
CA VAL A 295 -1.61 9.26 16.46
C VAL A 295 -0.76 10.52 16.32
N ARG A 296 -1.33 11.72 16.55
CA ARG A 296 -0.60 12.99 16.40
C ARG A 296 0.62 13.08 17.31
N GLN A 297 0.47 12.69 18.57
CA GLN A 297 1.55 12.71 19.54
C GLN A 297 2.66 11.73 19.15
N LEU A 298 2.29 10.53 18.67
CA LEU A 298 3.26 9.54 18.21
C LEU A 298 3.97 9.96 16.92
N ALA A 299 3.29 10.71 16.04
CA ALA A 299 3.88 11.19 14.79
C ALA A 299 5.02 12.19 15.02
N GLU A 300 4.96 12.98 16.10
CA GLU A 300 5.99 13.99 16.44
C GLU A 300 7.37 13.36 16.68
N ASP A 301 7.44 12.11 17.12
CA ASP A 301 8.71 11.38 17.28
C ASP A 301 9.45 11.12 15.96
N PHE A 302 8.72 11.16 14.84
CA PHE A 302 9.23 10.81 13.51
C PHE A 302 9.41 12.01 12.57
N LEU A 303 8.90 13.19 12.97
CA LEU A 303 8.81 14.42 12.17
C LEU A 303 9.67 15.53 12.76
N LYS A 304 10.18 16.43 11.91
CA LYS A 304 10.90 17.64 12.33
C LYS A 304 10.30 18.89 11.68
N GLU A 305 9.90 19.88 12.49
CA GLU A 305 9.39 21.18 12.02
C GLU A 305 8.38 21.06 10.86
N TYR A 306 7.40 20.17 11.02
CA TYR A 306 6.54 19.75 9.93
C TYR A 306 5.35 20.68 9.68
N VAL A 307 4.76 20.58 8.49
CA VAL A 307 3.52 21.26 8.11
C VAL A 307 2.40 20.23 7.95
N GLN A 308 1.24 20.48 8.55
CA GLN A 308 0.05 19.66 8.39
C GLN A 308 -0.94 20.32 7.43
N ILE A 309 -1.37 19.57 6.42
CA ILE A 309 -2.42 19.95 5.49
C ILE A 309 -3.62 19.02 5.65
N ASN A 310 -4.83 19.58 5.69
CA ASN A 310 -6.08 18.84 5.79
C ASN A 310 -7.02 19.28 4.68
N VAL A 311 -7.57 18.32 3.93
CA VAL A 311 -8.57 18.57 2.88
C VAL A 311 -9.89 17.92 3.29
N GLY A 312 -10.94 18.72 3.36
CA GLY A 312 -12.25 18.31 3.85
C GLY A 312 -12.45 18.67 5.33
N ALA A 313 -13.39 18.01 6.00
CA ALA A 313 -13.69 18.32 7.39
C ALA A 313 -12.50 18.00 8.31
N LEU A 314 -12.34 18.80 9.38
CA LEU A 314 -11.31 18.58 10.41
C LEU A 314 -11.67 17.44 11.38
N GLN A 315 -12.94 17.07 11.43
CA GLN A 315 -13.45 15.91 12.16
C GLN A 315 -13.55 14.71 11.22
N LEU A 316 -13.61 13.52 11.80
CA LEU A 316 -13.68 12.27 11.06
C LEU A 316 -14.91 12.28 10.15
N SER A 317 -14.71 12.48 8.85
CA SER A 317 -15.78 12.53 7.87
C SER A 317 -15.54 11.45 6.83
N ALA A 318 -16.53 10.56 6.66
CA ALA A 318 -16.57 9.69 5.49
C ALA A 318 -16.67 10.51 4.20
N ASN A 319 -16.31 9.92 3.07
CA ASN A 319 -16.45 10.57 1.77
C ASN A 319 -17.93 10.89 1.50
N HIS A 320 -18.25 12.16 1.26
CA HIS A 320 -19.63 12.63 1.05
C HIS A 320 -20.30 12.05 -0.20
N ASN A 321 -19.53 11.46 -1.13
CA ASN A 321 -20.07 10.78 -2.30
C ASN A 321 -20.60 9.36 -2.00
N ILE A 322 -20.48 8.89 -0.75
CA ILE A 322 -20.96 7.57 -0.32
C ILE A 322 -22.33 7.73 0.33
N LEU A 323 -23.36 7.10 -0.25
CA LEU A 323 -24.66 6.92 0.41
C LEU A 323 -24.49 5.93 1.57
N GLN A 324 -24.77 6.39 2.79
CA GLN A 324 -24.65 5.58 3.99
C GLN A 324 -26.03 5.15 4.47
N ILE A 325 -26.25 3.83 4.55
CA ILE A 325 -27.48 3.21 5.03
C ILE A 325 -27.12 2.34 6.23
N VAL A 326 -27.87 2.50 7.34
CA VAL A 326 -27.69 1.72 8.56
C VAL A 326 -28.96 0.94 8.82
N ASP A 327 -28.87 -0.39 8.79
CA ASP A 327 -29.97 -1.31 9.11
C ASP A 327 -29.75 -1.92 10.50
N VAL A 328 -30.58 -1.52 11.47
CA VAL A 328 -30.52 -2.01 12.84
C VAL A 328 -31.27 -3.34 12.93
N CYS A 329 -30.55 -4.42 13.21
CA CYS A 329 -31.09 -5.78 13.23
C CYS A 329 -30.43 -6.65 14.30
N ASN A 330 -31.06 -7.78 14.60
CA ASN A 330 -30.48 -8.81 15.46
C ASN A 330 -29.45 -9.65 14.70
N ASP A 331 -28.51 -10.26 15.43
CA ASP A 331 -27.40 -11.01 14.81
C ASP A 331 -27.87 -12.20 13.95
N GLY A 332 -29.01 -12.82 14.30
CA GLY A 332 -29.63 -13.90 13.52
C GLY A 332 -30.32 -13.44 12.23
N GLU A 333 -30.60 -12.14 12.07
CA GLU A 333 -31.29 -11.58 10.90
C GLU A 333 -30.32 -11.13 9.80
N LYS A 334 -29.04 -10.95 10.15
CA LYS A 334 -28.01 -10.39 9.26
C LYS A 334 -27.85 -11.19 7.97
N GLU A 335 -27.90 -12.51 8.04
CA GLU A 335 -27.71 -13.37 6.87
C GLU A 335 -28.86 -13.24 5.88
N ASP A 336 -30.10 -13.30 6.36
CA ASP A 336 -31.29 -13.13 5.51
C ASP A 336 -31.35 -11.73 4.90
N LYS A 337 -31.00 -10.70 5.68
CA LYS A 337 -30.92 -9.31 5.20
C LYS A 337 -29.84 -9.13 4.13
N LEU A 338 -28.67 -9.73 4.33
CA LEU A 338 -27.58 -9.72 3.34
C LEU A 338 -28.04 -10.34 2.02
N LEU A 339 -28.70 -11.49 2.06
CA LEU A 339 -29.15 -12.18 0.84
C LEU A 339 -30.15 -11.32 0.06
N ARG A 340 -31.14 -10.73 0.71
CA ARG A 340 -32.08 -9.80 0.06
C ARG A 340 -31.38 -8.60 -0.55
N LEU A 341 -30.45 -8.00 0.19
CA LEU A 341 -29.67 -6.87 -0.32
C LEU A 341 -28.84 -7.26 -1.55
N LEU A 342 -28.25 -8.45 -1.55
CA LEU A 342 -27.49 -8.96 -2.69
C LEU A 342 -28.38 -9.29 -3.89
N GLU A 343 -29.60 -9.76 -3.70
CA GLU A 343 -30.57 -9.94 -4.79
C GLU A 343 -30.86 -8.61 -5.49
N GLU A 344 -31.06 -7.54 -4.74
CA GLU A 344 -31.23 -6.18 -5.27
C GLU A 344 -29.98 -5.70 -6.01
N ILE A 345 -28.80 -5.75 -5.36
CA ILE A 345 -27.54 -5.27 -5.94
C ILE A 345 -27.16 -6.05 -7.20
N MET A 346 -27.32 -7.37 -7.20
CA MET A 346 -26.89 -8.22 -8.32
C MET A 346 -27.81 -8.12 -9.54
N SER A 347 -29.01 -7.54 -9.38
CA SER A 347 -29.88 -7.18 -10.50
C SER A 347 -29.37 -5.97 -11.31
N GLU A 348 -28.50 -5.16 -10.70
CA GLU A 348 -27.90 -4.00 -11.35
C GLU A 348 -26.69 -4.37 -12.22
N LYS A 349 -26.44 -3.56 -13.25
CA LYS A 349 -25.29 -3.75 -14.15
C LYS A 349 -23.95 -3.48 -13.45
N GLU A 350 -23.93 -2.53 -12.53
CA GLU A 350 -22.76 -2.18 -11.70
C GLU A 350 -22.95 -2.78 -10.30
N ASN A 351 -22.51 -4.02 -10.11
CA ASN A 351 -22.85 -4.84 -8.93
C ASN A 351 -21.64 -5.34 -8.11
N LYS A 352 -20.46 -4.75 -8.33
CA LYS A 352 -19.28 -5.08 -7.53
C LYS A 352 -19.52 -4.73 -6.07
N THR A 353 -19.37 -5.71 -5.19
CA THR A 353 -19.74 -5.61 -3.78
C THR A 353 -18.62 -6.15 -2.89
N ILE A 354 -18.24 -5.39 -1.87
CA ILE A 354 -17.35 -5.82 -0.80
C ILE A 354 -18.18 -6.00 0.48
N ILE A 355 -18.06 -7.15 1.12
CA ILE A 355 -18.75 -7.51 2.37
C ILE A 355 -17.70 -7.66 3.46
N PHE A 356 -17.68 -6.74 4.42
CA PHE A 356 -16.80 -6.79 5.57
C PHE A 356 -17.39 -7.62 6.70
N VAL A 357 -16.55 -8.47 7.29
CA VAL A 357 -16.87 -9.31 8.45
C VAL A 357 -15.75 -9.22 9.48
N GLU A 358 -16.12 -9.35 10.75
CA GLU A 358 -15.18 -9.16 11.87
C GLU A 358 -14.05 -10.19 11.91
N THR A 359 -14.37 -11.48 11.70
CA THR A 359 -13.40 -12.57 11.92
C THR A 359 -13.09 -13.36 10.66
N LYS A 360 -11.87 -13.90 10.61
CA LYS A 360 -11.39 -14.79 9.54
C LYS A 360 -12.27 -16.03 9.39
N ARG A 361 -12.73 -16.57 10.53
CA ARG A 361 -13.63 -17.73 10.58
C ARG A 361 -14.97 -17.41 9.95
N ARG A 362 -15.59 -16.27 10.31
CA ARG A 362 -16.87 -15.83 9.74
C ARG A 362 -16.75 -15.51 8.25
N CYS A 363 -15.60 -14.98 7.81
CA CYS A 363 -15.29 -14.80 6.38
C CYS A 363 -15.35 -16.11 5.61
N ASP A 364 -14.71 -17.17 6.12
CA ASP A 364 -14.75 -18.50 5.49
C ASP A 364 -16.14 -19.14 5.53
N GLU A 365 -16.86 -19.01 6.65
CA GLU A 365 -18.21 -19.58 6.83
C GLU A 365 -19.21 -18.95 5.85
N ILE A 366 -19.26 -17.61 5.78
CA ILE A 366 -20.16 -16.88 4.86
C ILE A 366 -19.76 -17.16 3.40
N THR A 367 -18.47 -17.14 3.06
CA THR A 367 -18.01 -17.44 1.69
C THR A 367 -18.44 -18.84 1.25
N ARG A 368 -18.31 -19.85 2.11
CA ARG A 368 -18.71 -21.23 1.79
C ARG A 368 -20.22 -21.36 1.61
N ARG A 369 -21.01 -20.72 2.48
CA ARG A 369 -22.47 -20.74 2.35
C ARG A 369 -22.92 -20.06 1.05
N MET A 370 -22.46 -18.83 0.80
CA MET A 370 -22.81 -18.09 -0.42
C MET A 370 -22.43 -18.86 -1.69
N ARG A 371 -21.25 -19.49 -1.73
CA ARG A 371 -20.86 -20.36 -2.87
C ARG A 371 -21.76 -21.59 -3.03
N ARG A 372 -22.21 -22.20 -1.92
CA ARG A 372 -23.14 -23.33 -1.95
C ARG A 372 -24.49 -22.93 -2.54
N ASP A 373 -24.92 -21.72 -2.24
CA ASP A 373 -26.18 -21.15 -2.73
C ASP A 373 -26.05 -20.58 -4.16
N GLY A 374 -24.87 -20.71 -4.80
CA GLY A 374 -24.62 -20.34 -6.19
C GLY A 374 -24.10 -18.92 -6.41
N TRP A 375 -23.86 -18.14 -5.35
CA TRP A 375 -23.34 -16.79 -5.49
C TRP A 375 -21.87 -16.77 -5.93
N PRO A 376 -21.48 -15.86 -6.84
CA PRO A 376 -20.10 -15.71 -7.32
C PRO A 376 -19.24 -14.94 -6.31
N ALA A 377 -19.12 -15.47 -5.08
CA ALA A 377 -18.44 -14.86 -3.95
C ALA A 377 -17.06 -15.45 -3.68
N MET A 378 -16.11 -14.63 -3.24
CA MET A 378 -14.78 -15.05 -2.82
C MET A 378 -14.37 -14.39 -1.51
N GLY A 379 -13.62 -15.12 -0.68
CA GLY A 379 -13.21 -14.67 0.65
C GLY A 379 -11.73 -14.29 0.70
N ILE A 380 -11.39 -13.17 1.36
CA ILE A 380 -10.01 -12.73 1.62
C ILE A 380 -9.79 -12.38 3.10
N HIS A 381 -8.77 -12.99 3.70
CA HIS A 381 -8.35 -12.71 5.08
C HIS A 381 -6.89 -13.10 5.31
N GLY A 382 -6.37 -12.81 6.51
CA GLY A 382 -4.94 -12.95 6.82
C GLY A 382 -4.39 -14.39 6.86
N ASP A 383 -5.24 -15.41 6.92
CA ASP A 383 -4.81 -16.83 6.93
C ASP A 383 -4.76 -17.46 5.53
N LYS A 384 -5.30 -16.77 4.51
CA LYS A 384 -5.10 -17.17 3.12
C LYS A 384 -3.63 -17.00 2.74
N SER A 385 -3.12 -17.91 1.90
CA SER A 385 -1.80 -17.76 1.30
C SER A 385 -1.73 -16.48 0.45
N GLN A 386 -0.53 -15.91 0.27
CA GLN A 386 -0.41 -14.69 -0.54
C GLN A 386 -0.85 -14.92 -1.99
N GLN A 387 -0.56 -16.11 -2.55
CA GLN A 387 -0.99 -16.47 -3.90
C GLN A 387 -2.52 -16.47 -4.03
N GLU A 388 -3.23 -17.02 -3.05
CA GLU A 388 -4.70 -16.97 -3.03
C GLU A 388 -5.22 -15.54 -2.90
N ARG A 389 -4.61 -14.72 -2.04
CA ARG A 389 -5.01 -13.31 -1.86
C ARG A 389 -4.84 -12.52 -3.16
N ASP A 390 -3.69 -12.64 -3.81
CA ASP A 390 -3.39 -11.97 -5.08
C ASP A 390 -4.34 -12.45 -6.19
N TRP A 391 -4.65 -13.75 -6.23
CA TRP A 391 -5.60 -14.32 -7.18
C TRP A 391 -7.03 -13.79 -6.95
N VAL A 392 -7.52 -13.83 -5.70
CA VAL A 392 -8.87 -13.34 -5.35
C VAL A 392 -9.03 -11.87 -5.71
N LEU A 393 -8.05 -11.03 -5.41
CA LEU A 393 -8.10 -9.60 -5.72
C LEU A 393 -8.07 -9.32 -7.20
N ASN A 394 -7.29 -10.07 -7.98
CA ASN A 394 -7.29 -9.92 -9.44
C ASN A 394 -8.65 -10.31 -10.03
N GLU A 395 -9.23 -11.42 -9.59
CA GLU A 395 -10.54 -11.86 -10.08
C GLU A 395 -11.66 -10.87 -9.72
N PHE A 396 -11.61 -10.25 -8.53
CA PHE A 396 -12.52 -9.15 -8.15
C PHE A 396 -12.28 -7.87 -8.98
N LYS A 397 -11.01 -7.47 -9.16
CA LYS A 397 -10.61 -6.32 -9.97
C LYS A 397 -11.13 -6.40 -11.40
N PHE A 398 -10.98 -7.57 -12.03
CA PHE A 398 -11.46 -7.81 -13.39
C PHE A 398 -12.95 -8.17 -13.48
N GLY A 399 -13.67 -8.19 -12.35
CA GLY A 399 -15.12 -8.41 -12.31
C GLY A 399 -15.56 -9.84 -12.60
N LYS A 400 -14.63 -10.82 -12.59
CA LYS A 400 -14.97 -12.23 -12.76
C LYS A 400 -15.69 -12.81 -11.55
N ALA A 401 -15.39 -12.28 -10.36
CA ALA A 401 -16.17 -12.48 -9.16
C ALA A 401 -16.59 -11.11 -8.59
N PRO A 402 -17.87 -10.71 -8.72
CA PRO A 402 -18.33 -9.40 -8.29
C PRO A 402 -18.50 -9.28 -6.77
N ILE A 403 -18.46 -10.38 -6.00
CA ILE A 403 -18.66 -10.35 -4.55
C ILE A 403 -17.36 -10.73 -3.82
N LEU A 404 -16.81 -9.80 -3.04
CA LEU A 404 -15.63 -10.01 -2.19
C LEU A 404 -16.01 -9.95 -0.72
N ILE A 405 -15.87 -11.06 0.00
CA ILE A 405 -16.05 -11.10 1.46
C ILE A 405 -14.68 -10.93 2.10
N ALA A 406 -14.53 -9.99 3.02
CA ALA A 406 -13.24 -9.62 3.56
C ALA A 406 -13.26 -9.31 5.05
N THR A 407 -12.10 -9.50 5.69
CA THR A 407 -11.80 -8.87 6.99
C THR A 407 -11.17 -7.49 6.78
N ASP A 408 -10.77 -6.82 7.86
CA ASP A 408 -10.04 -5.53 7.82
C ASP A 408 -8.73 -5.53 7.04
N VAL A 409 -8.29 -6.69 6.55
CA VAL A 409 -7.22 -6.83 5.56
C VAL A 409 -7.53 -6.05 4.28
N ALA A 410 -8.80 -5.98 3.87
CA ALA A 410 -9.21 -5.28 2.65
C ALA A 410 -9.77 -3.87 2.88
N SER A 411 -9.92 -3.44 4.14
CA SER A 411 -10.61 -2.20 4.52
C SER A 411 -9.91 -0.91 4.05
N ARG A 412 -8.63 -0.99 3.65
CA ARG A 412 -7.82 0.19 3.33
C ARG A 412 -6.95 -0.04 2.10
N GLY A 413 -6.89 0.98 1.25
CA GLY A 413 -6.00 1.03 0.09
C GLY A 413 -6.47 0.28 -1.15
N LEU A 414 -7.35 -0.71 -1.00
CA LEU A 414 -7.99 -1.44 -2.09
C LEU A 414 -9.21 -0.67 -2.58
N VAL A 415 -9.02 0.33 -3.44
CA VAL A 415 -10.17 0.97 -4.10
C VAL A 415 -9.99 0.89 -5.61
N HIS A 416 -10.85 0.10 -6.24
CA HIS A 416 -11.09 0.16 -7.67
C HIS A 416 -12.47 0.80 -7.93
N HIS A 417 -12.72 1.23 -9.15
CA HIS A 417 -13.89 2.04 -9.50
C HIS A 417 -15.24 1.39 -9.10
N LYS A 418 -16.15 2.22 -8.54
CA LYS A 418 -17.58 1.97 -8.25
C LYS A 418 -17.87 0.61 -7.60
N GLU A 419 -17.87 0.60 -6.27
CA GLU A 419 -18.12 -0.59 -5.46
C GLU A 419 -19.18 -0.27 -4.40
N SER A 420 -20.11 -1.20 -4.21
CA SER A 420 -21.01 -1.22 -3.04
C SER A 420 -20.28 -1.86 -1.87
N ILE A 421 -20.36 -1.26 -0.68
CA ILE A 421 -19.70 -1.78 0.53
C ILE A 421 -20.74 -2.09 1.59
N CYS A 422 -20.75 -3.34 2.04
CA CYS A 422 -21.59 -3.83 3.12
C CYS A 422 -20.73 -4.20 4.33
N PHE A 423 -21.21 -3.93 5.54
CA PHE A 423 -20.57 -4.34 6.80
C PHE A 423 -21.57 -5.24 7.55
N LEU A 424 -21.12 -6.43 7.99
CA LEU A 424 -21.94 -7.43 8.69
C LEU A 424 -21.46 -7.72 10.11
#